data_AF-A0A5E6NCI8-F1
#
_entry.id   AF-A0A5E6NCI8-F1
#
_cell.length_a   1.000
_cell.length_b   1.000
_cell.length_c   1.000
_cell.angle_alpha   90.00
_cell.angle_beta   90.00
_cell.angle_gamma   90.00
#
_symmetry.space_group_name_H-M   'P 1'
#
loop_
_entity.id
_entity.type
_entity.pdbx_description
1 polymer ?
#
loop_
_entity_poly.entity_id
_entity_poly.type
_entity_poly.pdbx_seq_one_letter_code
_entity_poly.pdbx_strand_id
1 'polypeptide(L)'
;MAADGGYYKLEQAKKIGTCPFGFDMPSWKTLEAETTGAGVKNVDDAFNSFLAIPAAGFKNIVNKYRLTSQGSLVAMWVNDKEKNSLTILDNRVGGGDMTPLQFVHNSNPANGFSVRCVKD
;
A
#
# COMPACT_ATOMS: atom_id res chain seq x y z
N MET A 1 17.75 -4.08 7.13
CA MET A 1 16.90 -5.16 6.58
C MET A 1 16.20 -4.59 5.37
N ALA A 2 16.57 -5.00 4.16
CA ALA A 2 15.90 -4.56 2.94
C ALA A 2 14.68 -5.45 2.73
N ALA A 3 13.48 -4.87 2.78
CA ALA A 3 12.30 -5.56 2.30
C ALA A 3 12.38 -5.58 0.76
N ASP A 4 12.73 -6.72 0.17
CA ASP A 4 12.63 -6.99 -1.28
C ASP A 4 11.14 -7.08 -1.66
N GLY A 5 10.43 -5.96 -1.56
CA GLY A 5 9.09 -5.78 -2.10
C GLY A 5 9.18 -5.22 -3.51
N GLY A 6 8.67 -5.96 -4.50
CA GLY A 6 8.53 -5.44 -5.86
C GLY A 6 7.57 -4.25 -5.93
N TYR A 7 7.82 -3.32 -6.84
CA TYR A 7 6.90 -2.23 -7.18
C TYR A 7 6.26 -2.54 -8.53
N TYR A 8 4.94 -2.72 -8.53
CA TYR A 8 4.19 -3.19 -9.68
C TYR A 8 3.25 -2.10 -10.18
N LYS A 9 3.04 -2.00 -11.49
CA LYS A 9 1.89 -1.29 -12.04
C LYS A 9 0.61 -2.03 -11.67
N LEU A 10 -0.55 -1.36 -11.64
CA LEU A 10 -1.82 -1.99 -11.23
C LEU A 10 -2.14 -3.24 -12.08
N GLU A 11 -1.97 -3.16 -13.39
CA GLU A 11 -2.20 -4.31 -14.28
C GLU A 11 -1.21 -5.45 -14.06
N GLN A 12 0.01 -5.15 -13.60
CA GLN A 12 0.98 -6.19 -13.22
C GLN A 12 0.59 -6.79 -11.86
N ALA A 13 0.16 -5.95 -10.91
CA ALA A 13 -0.26 -6.39 -9.59
C ALA A 13 -1.43 -7.39 -9.65
N LYS A 14 -2.36 -7.20 -10.60
CA LYS A 14 -3.52 -8.06 -10.83
C LYS A 14 -3.22 -9.34 -11.62
N LYS A 15 -2.02 -9.50 -12.19
CA LYS A 15 -1.71 -10.69 -12.99
C LYS A 15 -1.58 -11.93 -12.11
N ILE A 16 -2.10 -13.04 -12.64
CA ILE A 16 -1.85 -14.39 -12.13
C ILE A 16 -0.32 -14.59 -12.05
N GLY A 17 0.18 -14.95 -10.88
CA GLY A 17 1.61 -15.15 -10.61
C GLY A 17 2.30 -14.00 -9.87
N THR A 18 1.66 -12.84 -9.69
CA THR A 18 2.17 -11.82 -8.75
C THR A 18 2.05 -12.32 -7.31
N CYS A 19 0.94 -13.00 -6.99
CA CYS A 19 0.76 -13.72 -5.74
C CYS A 19 1.02 -15.23 -5.92
N PRO A 20 1.68 -15.88 -4.95
CA PRO A 20 1.84 -17.33 -4.95
C PRO A 20 0.48 -18.06 -4.98
N PHE A 21 0.47 -19.31 -5.44
CA PHE A 21 -0.75 -20.10 -5.49
C PHE A 21 -1.44 -20.19 -4.12
N GLY A 22 -2.75 -19.94 -4.09
CA GLY A 22 -3.56 -19.92 -2.86
C GLY A 22 -3.46 -18.62 -2.05
N PHE A 23 -2.82 -17.59 -2.60
CA PHE A 23 -2.83 -16.22 -2.07
C PHE A 23 -3.29 -15.26 -3.16
N ASP A 24 -3.97 -14.19 -2.76
CA ASP A 24 -4.44 -13.15 -3.64
C ASP A 24 -4.12 -11.76 -3.09
N MET A 25 -4.16 -10.76 -3.97
CA MET A 25 -4.08 -9.36 -3.55
C MET A 25 -5.33 -9.03 -2.71
N PRO A 26 -5.18 -8.44 -1.50
CA PRO A 26 -6.29 -8.26 -0.58
C PRO A 26 -7.34 -7.29 -1.13
N SER A 27 -8.59 -7.50 -0.73
CA SER A 27 -9.64 -6.50 -0.89
C SER A 27 -9.43 -5.34 0.10
N TRP A 28 -10.06 -4.20 -0.16
CA TRP A 28 -9.99 -3.07 0.78
C TRP A 28 -10.65 -3.39 2.11
N LYS A 29 -11.70 -4.23 2.12
CA LYS A 29 -12.40 -4.64 3.35
C LYS A 29 -11.51 -5.50 4.25
N THR A 30 -10.76 -6.43 3.66
CA THR A 30 -9.78 -7.26 4.37
C THR A 30 -8.73 -6.38 5.05
N LEU A 31 -8.19 -5.40 4.32
CA LEU A 31 -7.23 -4.46 4.88
C LEU A 31 -7.86 -3.50 5.89
N GLU A 32 -9.11 -3.08 5.72
CA GLU A 32 -9.78 -2.15 6.61
C GLU A 32 -9.92 -2.72 8.02
N ALA A 33 -10.28 -4.00 8.16
CA ALA A 33 -10.35 -4.68 9.44
C ALA A 33 -8.98 -4.66 10.16
N GLU A 34 -7.90 -4.93 9.42
CA GLU A 34 -6.52 -5.01 9.92
C GLU A 34 -5.82 -3.64 10.03
N THR A 35 -6.49 -2.55 9.63
CA THR A 35 -5.95 -1.19 9.68
C THR A 35 -6.86 -0.27 10.49
N THR A 36 -7.86 0.34 9.86
CA THR A 36 -8.83 1.23 10.55
C THR A 36 -9.50 0.52 11.71
N GLY A 37 -9.97 -0.72 11.51
CA GLY A 37 -10.62 -1.53 12.54
C GLY A 37 -9.68 -1.90 13.70
N ALA A 38 -8.39 -2.02 13.42
CA ALA A 38 -7.33 -2.27 14.40
C ALA A 38 -6.75 -0.99 15.03
N GLY A 39 -7.23 0.20 14.64
CA GLY A 39 -6.77 1.47 15.19
C GLY A 39 -5.41 1.94 14.67
N VAL A 40 -4.97 1.48 13.48
CA VAL A 40 -3.74 1.96 12.82
C VAL A 40 -3.89 3.42 12.42
N LYS A 41 -3.00 4.30 12.88
CA LYS A 41 -3.07 5.75 12.60
C LYS A 41 -1.91 6.28 11.77
N ASN A 42 -0.80 5.57 11.69
CA ASN A 42 0.41 6.04 11.01
C ASN A 42 1.27 4.85 10.56
N VAL A 43 2.41 5.14 9.92
CA VAL A 43 3.33 4.11 9.42
C VAL A 43 3.95 3.24 10.52
N ASP A 44 4.19 3.80 11.71
CA ASP A 44 4.76 3.04 12.84
C ASP A 44 3.72 2.05 13.38
N ASP A 45 2.45 2.47 13.51
CA ASP A 45 1.34 1.58 13.87
C ASP A 45 1.15 0.49 12.80
N ALA A 46 1.22 0.86 11.51
CA ALA A 46 1.05 -0.08 10.41
C ALA A 46 2.18 -1.13 10.39
N PHE A 47 3.42 -0.71 10.67
CA PHE A 47 4.57 -1.59 10.78
C PHE A 47 4.53 -2.51 12.01
N ASN A 48 3.89 -2.08 13.09
CA ASN A 48 3.71 -2.88 14.31
C ASN A 48 2.40 -3.68 14.34
N SER A 49 1.54 -3.53 13.32
CA SER A 49 0.29 -4.31 13.20
C SER A 49 0.57 -5.80 12.95
N PHE A 50 -0.47 -6.64 13.07
CA PHE A 50 -0.38 -8.06 12.68
C PHE A 50 0.15 -8.24 11.25
N LEU A 51 -0.22 -7.31 10.38
CA LEU A 51 0.23 -7.26 9.01
C LEU A 51 1.68 -6.74 8.90
N ALA A 52 2.24 -5.96 9.80
CA ALA A 52 3.59 -5.40 9.66
C ALA A 52 3.82 -4.72 8.29
N ILE A 53 2.93 -3.81 7.91
CA ILE A 53 2.92 -3.14 6.61
C ILE A 53 4.06 -2.11 6.56
N PRO A 54 5.04 -2.25 5.66
CA PRO A 54 6.17 -1.32 5.61
C PRO A 54 5.83 -0.03 4.86
N ALA A 55 6.41 1.09 5.31
CA ALA A 55 6.43 2.36 4.57
C ALA A 55 7.37 2.30 3.35
N ALA A 56 7.02 1.48 2.36
CA ALA A 56 7.85 1.23 1.19
C ALA A 56 7.94 2.43 0.22
N GLY A 57 7.04 3.41 0.34
CA GLY A 57 6.88 4.45 -0.68
C GLY A 57 6.38 3.86 -2.00
N PHE A 58 6.69 4.51 -3.11
CA PHE A 58 6.29 4.05 -4.45
C PHE A 58 7.21 4.55 -5.55
N LYS A 59 7.19 3.87 -6.71
CA LYS A 59 7.79 4.37 -7.95
C LYS A 59 6.82 5.32 -8.65
N ASN A 60 7.17 6.59 -8.73
CA ASN A 60 6.32 7.63 -9.29
C ASN A 60 6.51 7.73 -10.81
N ILE A 61 5.44 7.49 -11.58
CA ILE A 61 5.46 7.58 -13.06
C ILE A 61 5.89 8.96 -13.55
N VAL A 62 5.43 10.03 -12.91
CA VAL A 62 5.71 11.43 -13.29
C VAL A 62 7.18 11.76 -13.06
N ASN A 63 7.81 11.13 -12.07
CA ASN A 63 9.23 11.32 -11.76
C ASN A 63 10.11 10.20 -12.34
N LYS A 64 9.88 9.81 -13.60
CA LYS A 64 10.69 8.80 -14.32
C LYS A 64 10.83 7.47 -13.55
N TYR A 65 9.78 7.03 -12.86
CA TYR A 65 9.74 5.83 -12.00
C TYR A 65 10.75 5.83 -10.84
N ARG A 66 11.21 6.99 -10.38
CA ARG A 66 12.04 7.09 -9.17
C ARG A 66 11.23 6.67 -7.93
N LEU A 67 11.91 6.01 -7.01
CA LEU A 67 11.37 5.68 -5.69
C LEU A 67 11.24 6.95 -4.87
N THR A 68 10.06 7.15 -4.29
CA THR A 68 9.67 8.36 -3.54
C THR A 68 8.99 7.96 -2.23
N SER A 69 9.17 8.77 -1.18
CA SER A 69 8.53 8.64 0.14
C SER A 69 8.78 7.30 0.86
N GLN A 70 9.90 6.64 0.56
CA GLN A 70 10.34 5.49 1.34
C GLN A 70 10.62 5.93 2.79
N GLY A 71 10.12 5.16 3.75
CA GLY A 71 10.20 5.45 5.18
C GLY A 71 9.12 6.38 5.72
N SER A 72 8.32 7.02 4.85
CA SER A 72 7.28 7.99 5.27
C SER A 72 5.89 7.74 4.72
N LEU A 73 5.75 6.82 3.77
CA LEU A 73 4.48 6.49 3.13
C LEU A 73 4.37 4.98 2.91
N VAL A 74 3.29 4.38 3.38
CA VAL A 74 2.75 3.14 2.81
C VAL A 74 2.01 3.50 1.54
N ALA A 75 2.35 2.86 0.42
CA ALA A 75 1.58 2.93 -0.81
C ALA A 75 1.51 1.53 -1.42
N MET A 76 0.30 0.96 -1.42
CA MET A 76 0.08 -0.41 -1.89
C MET A 76 -1.19 -0.56 -2.71
N TRP A 77 -1.16 -1.50 -3.64
CA TRP A 77 -2.33 -1.88 -4.41
C TRP A 77 -3.30 -2.73 -3.59
N VAL A 78 -4.57 -2.56 -3.91
CA VAL A 78 -5.70 -3.25 -3.31
C VAL A 78 -6.60 -3.75 -4.43
N ASN A 79 -7.14 -4.96 -4.28
CA ASN A 79 -7.99 -5.60 -5.29
C ASN A 79 -9.43 -5.11 -5.19
N ASP A 80 -9.63 -3.85 -5.60
CA ASP A 80 -10.94 -3.23 -5.67
C ASP A 80 -11.02 -2.28 -6.88
N LYS A 81 -12.23 -2.06 -7.40
CA LYS A 81 -12.46 -1.17 -8.54
C LYS A 81 -12.52 0.30 -8.12
N GLU A 82 -13.14 0.58 -6.99
CA GLU A 82 -13.36 1.92 -6.47
C GLU A 82 -12.18 2.36 -5.61
N LYS A 83 -11.72 1.51 -4.70
CA LYS A 83 -10.63 1.77 -3.75
C LYS A 83 -9.42 0.90 -4.05
N ASN A 84 -8.78 1.16 -5.19
CA ASN A 84 -7.71 0.31 -5.70
C ASN A 84 -6.38 0.48 -4.94
N SER A 85 -6.27 1.37 -3.96
CA SER A 85 -5.02 1.57 -3.20
C SER A 85 -5.24 1.93 -1.74
N LEU A 86 -4.27 1.57 -0.91
CA LEU A 86 -4.13 1.99 0.49
C LEU A 86 -2.91 2.88 0.62
N THR A 87 -3.09 4.03 1.27
CA THR A 87 -2.03 4.95 1.65
C THR A 87 -2.03 5.22 3.15
N ILE A 88 -0.86 5.15 3.78
CA ILE A 88 -0.69 5.51 5.19
C ILE A 88 0.52 6.43 5.32
N LEU A 89 0.34 7.61 5.90
CA LEU A 89 1.36 8.63 6.06
C LEU A 89 2.02 8.56 7.44
N ASP A 90 3.29 8.92 7.48
CA ASP A 90 3.97 9.25 8.72
C ASP A 90 3.43 10.57 9.27
N ASN A 91 3.08 10.60 10.56
CA ASN A 91 2.57 11.77 11.26
C ASN A 91 3.61 12.91 11.35
N ARG A 92 4.89 12.63 11.13
CA ARG A 92 5.99 13.61 11.11
C ARG A 92 6.16 14.32 9.77
N VAL A 93 5.48 13.85 8.71
CA VAL A 93 5.68 14.34 7.35
C VAL A 93 4.54 15.25 6.87
N GLY A 94 3.50 15.45 7.69
CA GLY A 94 2.36 16.33 7.40
C GLY A 94 2.19 17.45 8.42
N GLY A 95 2.25 18.70 7.96
CA GLY A 95 1.54 19.80 8.62
C GLY A 95 0.10 19.87 8.10
N GLY A 96 -0.90 19.91 9.01
CA GLY A 96 -2.33 20.06 8.69
C GLY A 96 -3.16 18.77 8.68
N ASP A 97 -4.49 18.92 8.46
CA ASP A 97 -5.56 17.91 8.48
C ASP A 97 -5.47 16.80 7.40
N MET A 98 -4.27 16.30 7.08
CA MET A 98 -4.16 15.09 6.26
C MET A 98 -4.65 13.90 7.08
N THR A 99 -5.66 13.21 6.57
CA THR A 99 -6.11 11.93 7.12
C THR A 99 -5.00 10.91 6.89
N PRO A 100 -4.37 10.40 7.96
CA PRO A 100 -3.10 9.69 7.84
C PRO A 100 -3.26 8.28 7.29
N LEU A 101 -4.48 7.76 7.18
CA LEU A 101 -4.80 6.49 6.53
C LEU A 101 -5.98 6.69 5.59
N GLN A 102 -5.84 6.24 4.33
CA GLN A 102 -6.89 6.34 3.33
C GLN A 102 -6.89 5.15 2.38
N PHE A 103 -8.09 4.71 2.03
CA PHE A 103 -8.33 3.88 0.85
C PHE A 103 -8.85 4.77 -0.28
N VAL A 104 -8.10 4.89 -1.36
CA VAL A 104 -8.40 5.82 -2.46
C VAL A 104 -8.36 5.14 -3.82
N HIS A 105 -9.09 5.73 -4.77
CA HIS A 105 -8.90 5.44 -6.18
C HIS A 105 -7.65 6.15 -6.69
N ASN A 106 -6.58 5.41 -6.96
CA ASN A 106 -5.44 5.95 -7.68
C ASN A 106 -5.73 5.91 -9.18
N SER A 107 -5.84 7.10 -9.78
CA SER A 107 -6.07 7.31 -11.21
C SER A 107 -4.83 7.10 -12.09
N ASN A 108 -3.66 6.84 -11.48
CA ASN A 108 -2.39 6.59 -12.16
C ASN A 108 -1.96 5.12 -12.00
N PRO A 109 -2.56 4.17 -12.74
CA PRO A 109 -2.26 2.73 -12.64
C PRO A 109 -0.83 2.38 -13.08
N ALA A 110 -0.11 3.32 -13.70
CA ALA A 110 1.28 3.19 -14.09
C ALA A 110 2.28 3.46 -12.93
N ASN A 111 1.82 3.97 -11.77
CA ASN A 111 2.66 4.03 -10.59
C ASN A 111 3.05 2.61 -10.15
N GLY A 112 4.27 2.48 -9.64
CA GLY A 112 4.73 1.23 -9.05
C GLY A 112 4.43 1.23 -7.56
N PHE A 113 3.33 0.58 -7.13
CA PHE A 113 3.02 0.41 -5.70
C PHE A 113 3.42 -1.00 -5.26
N SER A 114 3.59 -1.16 -3.95
CA SER A 114 3.81 -2.48 -3.36
C SER A 114 2.55 -3.34 -3.49
N VAL A 115 2.74 -4.66 -3.56
CA VAL A 115 1.65 -5.64 -3.52
C VAL A 115 1.90 -6.52 -2.32
N ARG A 116 0.83 -6.82 -1.60
CA ARG A 116 0.83 -7.86 -0.59
C ARG A 116 -0.15 -8.95 -1.00
N CYS A 117 0.24 -10.19 -0.73
CA CYS A 117 -0.58 -11.34 -0.98
C CYS A 117 -1.06 -11.87 0.37
N VAL A 118 -2.36 -12.05 0.51
CA VAL A 118 -3.02 -12.61 1.69
C VAL A 118 -3.76 -13.87 1.31
N LYS A 119 -3.96 -14.75 2.27
CA LYS A 119 -4.80 -15.93 2.15
C LYS A 119 -6.03 -15.67 3.00
N ASP A 120 -7.21 -15.81 2.40
CA ASP A 120 -8.47 -15.85 3.14
C ASP A 120 -8.56 -17.15 3.98
#